data_AF-A0A6I5C5T0-F1
#
_entry.id   AF-A0A6I5C5T0-F1
#
_cell.length_a   1.000
_cell.length_b   1.000
_cell.length_c   1.000
_cell.angle_alpha   90.00
_cell.angle_beta   90.00
_cell.angle_gamma   90.00
#
_symmetry.space_group_name_H-M   'P 1'
#
loop_
_entity.id
_entity.type
_entity.pdbx_description
1 polymer ?
#
loop_
_entity_poly.entity_id
_entity_poly.type
_entity_poly.pdbx_seq_one_letter_code
_entity_poly.pdbx_strand_id
1 'polypeptide(L)'
;MTPTPPLRSPVRPGRRVRRTTVAAGTSMALALLGLTAAAGAPSAQAEPSAAVPATFTASGVPKLDHVVVVMEENKFYEDVIGSSQAPYINSLAKQGASFSDFHGVVHPSQGNYVALFSGSTHGIKDDDCPHDYSSDNLGNQLLTHGKTFVGYSEDLPSDGSKDCGDDGDSGYARKHNGWVDFKNVPASSNLRMSRFPSDYSKLPDVSFVTPNLTNDMHDGTVREGDDWLRKNLDGYVQWARTHNSALVLTWDEADMP
;
A
#
# COMPACT_ATOMS: atom_id res chain seq x y z
N MET A 1 16.72 29.83 57.40
CA MET A 1 15.28 29.73 57.09
C MET A 1 15.15 28.98 55.79
N THR A 2 14.90 27.68 55.88
CA THR A 2 14.88 26.71 54.77
C THR A 2 13.43 26.44 54.37
N PRO A 3 13.09 26.43 53.06
CA PRO A 3 11.71 26.22 52.61
C PRO A 3 11.30 24.73 52.66
N THR A 4 10.09 24.51 53.15
CA THR A 4 9.43 23.20 53.28
C THR A 4 8.98 22.65 51.91
N PRO A 5 9.16 21.36 51.61
CA PRO A 5 8.70 20.76 50.35
C PRO A 5 7.18 20.47 50.35
N PRO A 6 6.53 20.37 49.18
CA PRO A 6 5.09 20.17 49.08
C PRO A 6 4.67 18.70 49.32
N LEU A 7 3.46 18.53 49.88
CA LEU A 7 2.81 17.26 50.17
C LEU A 7 2.35 16.54 48.88
N ARG A 8 2.70 15.25 48.74
CA ARG A 8 2.21 14.36 47.68
C ARG A 8 0.77 13.91 47.95
N SER A 9 -0.09 14.01 46.96
CA SER A 9 -1.45 13.44 46.97
C SER A 9 -1.43 11.90 46.78
N PRO A 10 -2.39 11.14 47.37
CA PRO A 10 -2.43 9.69 47.24
C PRO A 10 -2.98 9.25 45.88
N VAL A 11 -2.32 8.26 45.29
CA VAL A 11 -2.74 7.54 44.07
C VAL A 11 -3.93 6.63 44.41
N ARG A 12 -5.05 6.76 43.66
CA ARG A 12 -6.19 5.83 43.76
C ARG A 12 -5.89 4.54 42.99
N PRO A 13 -6.20 3.35 43.55
CA PRO A 13 -6.04 2.09 42.82
C PRO A 13 -7.14 1.92 41.75
N GLY A 14 -6.72 1.60 40.52
CA GLY A 14 -7.59 1.26 39.40
C GLY A 14 -8.35 -0.05 39.63
N ARG A 15 -9.64 -0.02 39.30
CA ARG A 15 -10.64 -1.09 39.48
C ARG A 15 -10.40 -2.22 38.47
N ARG A 16 -10.02 -3.42 38.95
CA ARG A 16 -10.02 -4.66 38.16
C ARG A 16 -11.45 -5.06 37.79
N VAL A 17 -11.74 -5.20 36.50
CA VAL A 17 -12.98 -5.80 36.00
C VAL A 17 -12.78 -7.31 35.91
N ARG A 18 -13.45 -8.07 36.79
CA ARG A 18 -13.55 -9.53 36.70
C ARG A 18 -14.64 -9.90 35.71
N ARG A 19 -14.31 -10.71 34.69
CA ARG A 19 -15.30 -11.39 33.84
C ARG A 19 -15.92 -12.55 34.64
N THR A 20 -17.21 -12.46 34.93
CA THR A 20 -18.03 -13.56 35.47
C THR A 20 -18.66 -14.32 34.32
N THR A 21 -18.33 -15.60 34.20
CA THR A 21 -19.03 -16.59 33.38
C THR A 21 -20.39 -16.90 34.02
N VAL A 22 -21.48 -16.77 33.26
CA VAL A 22 -22.79 -17.30 33.65
C VAL A 22 -23.11 -18.47 32.73
N ALA A 23 -23.13 -19.66 33.30
CA ALA A 23 -23.73 -20.84 32.69
C ALA A 23 -25.23 -20.81 32.94
N ALA A 24 -26.03 -21.07 31.90
CA ALA A 24 -27.43 -21.41 32.04
C ALA A 24 -27.68 -22.69 31.23
N GLY A 25 -27.92 -23.78 31.95
CA GLY A 25 -28.42 -25.03 31.38
C GLY A 25 -29.93 -25.08 31.50
N THR A 26 -30.57 -25.69 30.50
CA THR A 26 -31.85 -26.36 30.63
C THR A 26 -31.81 -27.63 29.81
N SER A 27 -32.14 -28.74 30.47
CA SER A 27 -32.21 -30.09 29.91
C SER A 27 -33.51 -30.33 29.15
N MET A 28 -33.47 -31.28 28.20
CA MET A 28 -34.30 -32.51 28.18
C MET A 28 -34.89 -32.82 26.78
N ALA A 29 -34.36 -33.87 26.13
CA ALA A 29 -35.12 -35.04 25.66
C ALA A 29 -34.22 -35.93 24.78
N LEU A 30 -34.00 -37.17 25.25
CA LEU A 30 -33.40 -38.26 24.47
C LEU A 30 -34.47 -38.79 23.50
N ALA A 31 -34.17 -38.77 22.20
CA ALA A 31 -34.82 -39.62 21.22
C ALA A 31 -33.72 -40.33 20.41
N LEU A 32 -33.52 -41.62 20.70
CA LEU A 32 -32.71 -42.51 19.88
C LEU A 32 -33.44 -42.75 18.55
N LEU A 33 -32.89 -42.28 17.43
CA LEU A 33 -33.17 -42.86 16.12
C LEU A 33 -31.91 -42.89 15.26
N GLY A 34 -31.52 -44.11 14.87
CA GLY A 34 -30.94 -44.41 13.55
C GLY A 34 -29.51 -43.94 13.27
N LEU A 35 -28.54 -44.79 13.61
CA LEU A 35 -27.21 -44.75 13.03
C LEU A 35 -27.30 -45.11 11.53
N THR A 36 -27.14 -44.14 10.63
CA THR A 36 -26.76 -44.41 9.24
C THR A 36 -25.43 -43.71 8.99
N ALA A 37 -24.39 -44.52 8.81
CA ALA A 37 -23.06 -44.05 8.44
C ALA A 37 -23.11 -43.57 6.98
N ALA A 38 -23.29 -42.27 6.77
CA ALA A 38 -22.92 -41.65 5.51
C ALA A 38 -21.40 -41.46 5.51
N ALA A 39 -20.70 -42.27 4.72
CA ALA A 39 -19.29 -42.07 4.43
C ALA A 39 -19.12 -40.66 3.81
N GLY A 40 -18.60 -39.72 4.60
CA GLY A 40 -18.23 -38.40 4.12
C GLY A 40 -17.08 -38.54 3.12
N ALA A 41 -17.35 -38.20 1.86
CA ALA A 41 -16.31 -38.02 0.87
C ALA A 41 -15.33 -36.93 1.35
N PRO A 42 -14.01 -37.06 1.11
CA PRO A 42 -13.08 -36.00 1.43
C PRO A 42 -13.40 -34.78 0.57
N SER A 43 -13.73 -33.65 1.20
CA SER A 43 -13.75 -32.35 0.53
C SER A 43 -12.34 -32.07 0.00
N ALA A 44 -12.18 -32.15 -1.32
CA ALA A 44 -10.98 -31.71 -1.99
C ALA A 44 -10.83 -30.20 -1.77
N GLN A 45 -9.90 -29.84 -0.89
CA GLN A 45 -9.46 -28.48 -0.71
C GLN A 45 -8.70 -28.11 -1.99
N ALA A 46 -9.28 -27.26 -2.83
CA ALA A 46 -8.65 -26.80 -4.05
C ALA A 46 -7.38 -26.03 -3.67
N GLU A 47 -6.22 -26.54 -4.07
CA GLU A 47 -4.98 -25.78 -3.94
C GLU A 47 -5.05 -24.53 -4.85
N PRO A 48 -4.42 -23.40 -4.45
CA PRO A 48 -4.35 -22.23 -5.30
C PRO A 48 -3.63 -22.63 -6.60
N SER A 49 -4.34 -22.59 -7.72
CA SER A 49 -3.74 -22.76 -9.03
C SER A 49 -2.72 -21.65 -9.20
N ALA A 50 -1.42 -22.01 -9.23
CA ALA A 50 -0.38 -21.10 -9.68
C ALA A 50 -0.82 -20.50 -11.01
N ALA A 51 -0.96 -19.17 -11.06
CA ALA A 51 -1.33 -18.48 -12.28
C ALA A 51 -0.28 -18.84 -13.34
N VAL A 52 -0.74 -19.44 -14.44
CA VAL A 52 0.11 -19.66 -15.61
C VAL A 52 0.59 -18.27 -16.04
N PRO A 53 1.90 -18.03 -16.24
CA PRO A 53 2.38 -16.75 -16.72
C PRO A 53 1.71 -16.48 -18.07
N ALA A 54 0.80 -15.51 -18.09
CA ALA A 54 0.16 -15.10 -19.32
C ALA A 54 1.25 -14.50 -20.21
N THR A 55 1.58 -15.19 -21.30
CA THR A 55 2.33 -14.59 -22.40
C THR A 55 1.43 -13.56 -23.07
N PHE A 56 1.42 -12.35 -22.52
CA PHE A 56 0.85 -11.19 -23.20
C PHE A 56 1.74 -10.88 -24.39
N THR A 57 1.32 -11.26 -25.59
CA THR A 57 1.81 -10.56 -26.78
C THR A 57 1.29 -9.14 -26.65
N ALA A 58 2.15 -8.19 -26.30
CA ALA A 58 1.85 -6.75 -26.17
C ALA A 58 1.49 -6.09 -27.52
N SER A 59 0.90 -6.84 -28.46
CA SER A 59 0.43 -6.36 -29.74
C SER A 59 -0.71 -5.38 -29.51
N GLY A 60 -0.38 -4.09 -29.46
CA GLY A 60 -1.33 -2.99 -29.31
C GLY A 60 -1.14 -2.12 -28.08
N VAL A 61 -0.26 -2.48 -27.13
CA VAL A 61 0.13 -1.57 -26.04
C VAL A 61 1.32 -0.75 -26.54
N PRO A 62 1.19 0.57 -26.74
CA PRO A 62 2.32 1.40 -27.12
C PRO A 62 3.40 1.29 -26.05
N LYS A 63 4.66 1.24 -26.49
CA LYS A 63 5.78 1.45 -25.58
C LYS A 63 5.71 2.90 -25.10
N LEU A 64 5.36 3.10 -23.84
CA LEU A 64 5.37 4.42 -23.19
C LEU A 64 6.81 4.85 -22.90
N ASP A 65 7.03 6.16 -22.93
CA ASP A 65 8.34 6.75 -22.65
C ASP A 65 8.55 6.96 -21.15
N HIS A 66 7.51 7.41 -20.43
CA HIS A 66 7.52 7.52 -18.98
C HIS A 66 6.19 7.03 -18.37
N VAL A 67 6.28 6.20 -17.35
CA VAL A 67 5.14 5.80 -16.51
C VAL A 67 5.40 6.24 -15.09
N VAL A 68 4.51 7.05 -14.52
CA VAL A 68 4.56 7.41 -13.10
C VAL A 68 3.42 6.66 -12.41
N VAL A 69 3.77 5.82 -11.45
CA VAL A 69 2.82 5.09 -10.59
C VAL A 69 2.80 5.77 -9.24
N VAL A 70 1.64 6.23 -8.81
CA VAL A 70 1.41 6.82 -7.49
C VAL A 70 0.61 5.83 -6.68
N MET A 71 1.06 5.56 -5.47
CA MET A 71 0.34 4.71 -4.53
C MET A 71 -0.11 5.53 -3.33
N GLU A 72 -1.43 5.60 -3.16
CA GLU A 72 -2.13 6.16 -2.02
C GLU A 72 -2.56 5.01 -1.06
N GLU A 73 -3.11 5.34 0.10
CA GLU A 73 -3.39 4.39 1.18
C GLU A 73 -4.87 4.28 1.57
N ASN A 74 -5.27 3.04 1.90
CA ASN A 74 -6.45 2.71 2.71
C ASN A 74 -7.75 3.43 2.34
N LYS A 75 -8.26 3.28 1.11
CA LYS A 75 -9.58 3.84 0.74
C LYS A 75 -10.41 2.85 -0.06
N PHE A 76 -11.71 2.80 0.25
CA PHE A 76 -12.66 2.17 -0.66
C PHE A 76 -12.81 3.02 -1.92
N TYR A 77 -13.16 2.37 -3.04
CA TYR A 77 -13.40 3.06 -4.31
C TYR A 77 -14.43 4.18 -4.16
N GLU A 78 -15.49 3.96 -3.37
CA GLU A 78 -16.58 4.90 -3.12
C GLU A 78 -16.20 6.06 -2.19
N ASP A 79 -15.11 5.94 -1.40
CA ASP A 79 -14.60 7.04 -0.58
C ASP A 79 -13.97 8.14 -1.45
N VAL A 80 -13.47 7.74 -2.63
CA VAL A 80 -12.76 8.60 -3.57
C VAL A 80 -13.64 8.95 -4.77
N ILE A 81 -14.11 7.96 -5.52
CA ILE A 81 -14.86 8.18 -6.76
C ILE A 81 -16.31 8.56 -6.46
N GLY A 82 -16.73 9.72 -6.98
CA GLY A 82 -18.00 10.38 -6.67
C GLY A 82 -17.93 11.31 -5.46
N SER A 83 -16.87 11.25 -4.67
CA SER A 83 -16.70 12.07 -3.46
C SER A 83 -16.39 13.53 -3.79
N SER A 84 -17.05 14.45 -3.08
CA SER A 84 -16.75 15.89 -3.14
C SER A 84 -15.40 16.24 -2.50
N GLN A 85 -14.79 15.32 -1.75
CA GLN A 85 -13.48 15.52 -1.13
C GLN A 85 -12.32 15.23 -2.10
N ALA A 86 -12.59 14.56 -3.23
CA ALA A 86 -11.57 14.21 -4.23
C ALA A 86 -11.83 14.86 -5.60
N PRO A 87 -12.05 16.19 -5.70
CA PRO A 87 -12.44 16.82 -6.97
C PRO A 87 -11.38 16.66 -8.08
N TYR A 88 -10.09 16.69 -7.75
CA TYR A 88 -9.03 16.51 -8.74
C TYR A 88 -9.00 15.07 -9.26
N ILE A 89 -8.96 14.08 -8.38
CA ILE A 89 -8.96 12.66 -8.76
C ILE A 89 -10.20 12.31 -9.58
N ASN A 90 -11.38 12.80 -9.17
CA ASN A 90 -12.62 12.61 -9.94
C ASN A 90 -12.58 13.27 -11.31
N SER A 91 -11.82 14.36 -11.47
CA SER A 91 -11.58 14.95 -12.78
C SER A 91 -10.68 14.05 -13.64
N LEU A 92 -9.66 13.41 -13.05
CA LEU A 92 -8.76 12.49 -13.76
C LEU A 92 -9.49 11.23 -14.21
N ALA A 93 -10.32 10.64 -13.35
CA ALA A 93 -11.09 9.44 -13.65
C ALA A 93 -12.02 9.61 -14.88
N LYS A 94 -12.51 10.83 -15.12
CA LYS A 94 -13.33 11.17 -16.31
C LYS A 94 -12.52 11.31 -17.60
N GLN A 95 -11.20 11.43 -17.50
CA GLN A 95 -10.30 11.72 -18.61
C GLN A 95 -9.42 10.53 -18.98
N GLY A 96 -9.42 9.47 -18.17
CA GLY A 96 -8.67 8.24 -18.38
C GLY A 96 -9.55 7.00 -18.24
N ALA A 97 -8.92 5.89 -17.85
CA ALA A 97 -9.62 4.66 -17.47
C ALA A 97 -9.70 4.58 -15.94
N SER A 98 -10.88 4.24 -15.43
CA SER A 98 -11.11 3.95 -14.00
C SER A 98 -11.39 2.47 -13.84
N PHE A 99 -10.59 1.78 -13.02
CA PHE A 99 -10.71 0.35 -12.76
C PHE A 99 -11.45 0.16 -11.43
N SER A 100 -12.76 -0.10 -11.49
CA SER A 100 -13.61 -0.22 -10.30
C SER A 100 -13.57 -1.60 -9.62
N ASP A 101 -12.75 -2.53 -10.12
CA ASP A 101 -12.60 -3.90 -9.62
C ASP A 101 -11.11 -4.21 -9.39
N PHE A 102 -10.39 -3.24 -8.83
CA PHE A 102 -8.99 -3.36 -8.41
C PHE A 102 -8.94 -3.54 -6.90
N HIS A 103 -8.19 -4.54 -6.43
CA HIS A 103 -8.18 -4.96 -5.02
C HIS A 103 -6.75 -5.16 -4.52
N GLY A 104 -6.51 -4.85 -3.26
CA GLY A 104 -5.36 -5.35 -2.52
C GLY A 104 -5.38 -6.88 -2.47
N VAL A 105 -4.20 -7.49 -2.37
CA VAL A 105 -4.01 -8.95 -2.42
C VAL A 105 -3.69 -9.56 -1.04
N VAL A 106 -3.37 -8.72 -0.06
CA VAL A 106 -3.08 -9.10 1.32
C VAL A 106 -3.36 -7.90 2.23
N HIS A 107 -3.31 -8.11 3.53
CA HIS A 107 -3.36 -7.07 4.56
C HIS A 107 -2.35 -7.46 5.66
N PRO A 108 -1.56 -6.53 6.22
CA PRO A 108 -1.58 -5.06 6.03
C PRO A 108 -0.87 -4.55 4.75
N SER A 109 -0.82 -3.22 4.58
CA SER A 109 -0.32 -2.47 3.41
C SER A 109 0.97 -3.02 2.81
N GLN A 110 2.01 -3.32 3.60
CA GLN A 110 3.35 -3.63 3.09
C GLN A 110 3.36 -4.75 2.04
N GLY A 111 2.54 -5.79 2.25
CA GLY A 111 2.46 -6.91 1.32
C GLY A 111 1.90 -6.51 -0.05
N ASN A 112 1.04 -5.49 -0.13
CA ASN A 112 0.50 -4.95 -1.39
C ASN A 112 1.56 -4.16 -2.17
N TYR A 113 2.38 -3.34 -1.49
CA TYR A 113 3.51 -2.64 -2.12
C TYR A 113 4.49 -3.61 -2.75
N VAL A 114 4.86 -4.64 -2.01
CA VAL A 114 5.78 -5.68 -2.47
C VAL A 114 5.15 -6.50 -3.60
N ALA A 115 3.86 -6.83 -3.51
CA ALA A 115 3.15 -7.57 -4.56
C ALA A 115 3.03 -6.78 -5.86
N LEU A 116 2.71 -5.49 -5.81
CA LEU A 116 2.66 -4.65 -7.01
C LEU A 116 4.02 -4.57 -7.71
N PHE A 117 5.11 -4.53 -6.93
CA PHE A 117 6.46 -4.36 -7.48
C PHE A 117 7.09 -5.68 -7.97
N SER A 118 6.79 -6.81 -7.32
CA SER A 118 7.45 -8.10 -7.59
C SER A 118 6.53 -9.19 -8.16
N GLY A 119 5.22 -8.99 -8.12
CA GLY A 119 4.23 -10.01 -8.46
C GLY A 119 4.02 -11.06 -7.36
N SER A 120 4.56 -10.87 -6.15
CA SER A 120 4.39 -11.77 -5.00
C SER A 120 4.28 -11.00 -3.69
N THR A 121 3.44 -11.45 -2.77
CA THR A 121 3.40 -10.91 -1.40
C THR A 121 4.60 -11.34 -0.56
N HIS A 122 5.43 -12.27 -1.06
CA HIS A 122 6.52 -12.87 -0.32
C HIS A 122 6.13 -13.51 1.03
N GLY A 123 4.83 -13.76 1.24
CA GLY A 123 4.30 -14.30 2.49
C GLY A 123 4.30 -13.29 3.64
N ILE A 124 4.47 -12.00 3.37
CA ILE A 124 4.35 -10.91 4.35
C ILE A 124 2.92 -10.92 4.92
N LYS A 125 2.82 -10.76 6.24
CA LYS A 125 1.55 -10.78 7.00
C LYS A 125 1.47 -9.68 8.05
N ASP A 126 2.47 -8.83 8.09
CA ASP A 126 2.70 -7.76 9.04
C ASP A 126 3.41 -6.61 8.32
N ASP A 127 3.67 -5.54 9.05
CA ASP A 127 4.38 -4.35 8.58
C ASP A 127 5.84 -4.34 9.05
N ASP A 128 6.45 -5.52 9.22
CA ASP A 128 7.80 -5.64 9.74
C ASP A 128 8.84 -5.11 8.74
N CYS A 129 9.74 -4.27 9.23
CA CYS A 129 10.81 -3.67 8.45
C CYS A 129 12.18 -3.89 9.13
N PRO A 130 13.24 -4.23 8.38
CA PRO A 130 13.30 -4.40 6.93
C PRO A 130 13.11 -5.85 6.46
N HIS A 131 12.76 -6.02 5.17
CA HIS A 131 12.99 -7.28 4.45
C HIS A 131 14.11 -7.16 3.41
N ASP A 132 14.51 -8.31 2.86
CA ASP A 132 15.81 -8.48 2.23
C ASP A 132 15.76 -9.58 1.15
N TYR A 133 14.99 -9.33 0.08
CA TYR A 133 14.71 -10.26 -1.00
C TYR A 133 15.74 -10.23 -2.14
N SER A 134 15.79 -11.31 -2.90
CA SER A 134 16.63 -11.46 -4.11
C SER A 134 15.87 -12.06 -5.30
N SER A 135 14.55 -12.24 -5.15
CA SER A 135 13.65 -12.57 -6.24
C SER A 135 13.65 -11.47 -7.29
N ASP A 136 13.22 -11.84 -8.50
CA ASP A 136 13.04 -10.88 -9.57
C ASP A 136 11.88 -9.92 -9.27
N ASN A 137 11.93 -8.74 -9.89
CA ASN A 137 10.96 -7.66 -9.68
C ASN A 137 11.01 -6.67 -10.85
N LEU A 138 10.02 -5.77 -10.92
CA LEU A 138 9.92 -4.78 -11.98
C LEU A 138 11.18 -3.93 -12.15
N GLY A 139 11.77 -3.44 -11.05
CA GLY A 139 12.98 -2.62 -11.10
C GLY A 139 14.17 -3.36 -11.68
N ASN A 140 14.42 -4.59 -11.22
CA ASN A 140 15.51 -5.43 -11.74
C ASN A 140 15.30 -5.77 -13.23
N GLN A 141 14.08 -6.09 -13.65
CA GLN A 141 13.76 -6.34 -15.06
C GLN A 141 14.01 -5.10 -15.93
N LEU A 142 13.63 -3.91 -15.46
CA LEU A 142 13.92 -2.66 -16.18
C LEU A 142 15.43 -2.45 -16.33
N LEU A 143 16.16 -2.47 -15.21
CA LEU A 143 17.60 -2.18 -15.18
C LEU A 143 18.42 -3.15 -16.02
N THR A 144 18.12 -4.45 -15.95
CA THR A 144 18.83 -5.49 -16.73
C THR A 144 18.53 -5.43 -18.23
N HIS A 145 17.42 -4.81 -18.63
CA HIS A 145 17.05 -4.57 -20.03
C HIS A 145 17.39 -3.16 -20.53
N GLY A 146 18.29 -2.45 -19.84
CA GLY A 146 18.77 -1.12 -20.25
C GLY A 146 17.71 -0.02 -20.10
N LYS A 147 16.71 -0.25 -19.25
CA LYS A 147 15.70 0.73 -18.84
C LYS A 147 16.02 1.29 -17.46
N THR A 148 15.30 2.32 -17.09
CA THR A 148 15.56 3.12 -15.88
C THR A 148 14.36 3.06 -14.92
N PHE A 149 14.68 3.03 -13.63
CA PHE A 149 13.72 2.98 -12.54
C PHE A 149 14.17 3.88 -11.39
N VAL A 150 13.25 4.69 -10.85
CA VAL A 150 13.42 5.45 -9.61
C VAL A 150 12.10 5.52 -8.85
N GLY A 151 12.12 5.26 -7.55
CA GLY A 151 11.05 5.62 -6.63
C GLY A 151 11.32 6.96 -5.95
N TYR A 152 10.28 7.77 -5.79
CA TYR A 152 10.30 9.09 -5.17
C TYR A 152 9.34 9.12 -3.99
N SER A 153 9.84 9.29 -2.78
CA SER A 153 8.98 9.31 -1.58
C SER A 153 9.04 10.66 -0.88
N GLU A 154 7.89 11.18 -0.47
CA GLU A 154 7.81 12.34 0.40
C GLU A 154 8.36 11.99 1.79
N ASP A 155 9.03 12.96 2.42
CA ASP A 155 9.67 12.83 3.73
C ASP A 155 10.71 11.69 3.88
N LEU A 156 11.16 11.07 2.77
CA LEU A 156 12.28 10.14 2.79
C LEU A 156 13.51 10.80 3.48
N PRO A 157 14.11 10.20 4.53
CA PRO A 157 15.12 10.89 5.34
C PRO A 157 16.35 11.35 4.55
N SER A 158 16.79 10.53 3.60
CA SER A 158 17.88 10.86 2.67
C SER A 158 17.79 10.02 1.40
N ASP A 159 18.35 10.53 0.30
CA ASP A 159 18.44 9.78 -0.95
C ASP A 159 19.18 8.45 -0.69
N GLY A 160 18.57 7.34 -1.06
CA GLY A 160 19.06 5.98 -0.85
C GLY A 160 18.81 5.39 0.53
N SER A 161 18.08 6.09 1.41
CA SER A 161 17.74 5.56 2.73
C SER A 161 16.96 4.24 2.59
N LYS A 162 17.37 3.25 3.38
CA LYS A 162 16.61 2.02 3.65
C LYS A 162 16.12 1.96 5.10
N ASP A 163 16.33 3.06 5.82
CA ASP A 163 16.01 3.14 7.24
C ASP A 163 14.51 2.96 7.44
N CYS A 164 14.16 2.06 8.35
CA CYS A 164 12.79 1.88 8.79
C CYS A 164 12.36 3.05 9.70
N GLY A 165 13.33 3.78 10.29
CA GLY A 165 13.07 4.92 11.15
C GLY A 165 12.07 4.60 12.26
N ASP A 166 11.30 5.61 12.64
CA ASP A 166 10.16 5.52 13.56
C ASP A 166 8.85 5.12 12.85
N ASP A 167 8.95 4.47 11.68
CA ASP A 167 7.85 3.97 10.84
C ASP A 167 6.58 4.85 10.83
N GLY A 168 6.71 6.09 10.37
CA GLY A 168 5.59 7.01 10.20
C GLY A 168 5.56 8.23 11.11
N ASP A 169 6.26 8.26 12.25
CA ASP A 169 6.25 9.45 13.14
C ASP A 169 6.78 10.73 12.45
N SER A 170 7.60 10.56 11.41
CA SER A 170 8.13 11.65 10.57
C SER A 170 7.28 11.96 9.32
N GLY A 171 6.16 11.26 9.13
CA GLY A 171 5.34 11.25 7.92
C GLY A 171 5.77 10.18 6.91
N TYR A 172 7.04 9.77 6.89
CA TYR A 172 7.53 8.72 6.01
C TYR A 172 7.36 7.32 6.63
N ALA A 173 6.70 6.42 5.91
CA ALA A 173 6.59 5.00 6.23
C ALA A 173 7.43 4.17 5.25
N ARG A 174 8.47 3.49 5.75
CA ARG A 174 9.39 2.71 4.88
C ARG A 174 8.62 1.60 4.17
N LYS A 175 7.69 0.95 4.86
CA LYS A 175 6.84 -0.13 4.31
C LYS A 175 6.09 0.26 3.03
N HIS A 176 5.85 1.55 2.76
CA HIS A 176 5.24 2.06 1.53
C HIS A 176 6.24 2.20 0.35
N ASN A 177 7.45 1.63 0.47
CA ASN A 177 8.45 1.60 -0.59
C ASN A 177 8.81 0.16 -0.96
N GLY A 178 7.94 -0.52 -1.72
CA GLY A 178 8.10 -1.94 -2.05
C GLY A 178 9.43 -2.32 -2.72
N TRP A 179 10.12 -1.38 -3.39
CA TRP A 179 11.39 -1.67 -4.07
C TRP A 179 12.60 -1.74 -3.14
N VAL A 180 12.57 -1.13 -1.94
CA VAL A 180 13.76 -1.07 -1.08
C VAL A 180 14.07 -2.38 -0.36
N ASP A 181 13.11 -3.30 -0.32
CA ASP A 181 13.25 -4.68 0.17
C ASP A 181 14.11 -5.56 -0.74
N PHE A 182 14.44 -5.12 -1.95
CA PHE A 182 15.09 -5.95 -2.96
C PHE A 182 16.57 -5.60 -3.12
N LYS A 183 17.46 -6.59 -2.93
CA LYS A 183 18.93 -6.42 -3.03
C LYS A 183 19.42 -6.15 -4.46
N ASN A 184 18.65 -6.59 -5.44
CA ASN A 184 18.90 -6.38 -6.87
C ASN A 184 18.33 -5.04 -7.39
N VAL A 185 17.78 -4.20 -6.52
CA VAL A 185 17.44 -2.80 -6.83
C VAL A 185 18.43 -1.87 -6.11
N PRO A 186 19.15 -1.00 -6.84
CA PRO A 186 20.18 -0.17 -6.25
C PRO A 186 19.56 0.91 -5.36
N ALA A 187 20.21 1.22 -4.23
CA ALA A 187 19.77 2.29 -3.32
C ALA A 187 19.70 3.66 -4.02
N SER A 188 20.49 3.90 -5.07
CA SER A 188 20.43 5.12 -5.87
C SER A 188 19.09 5.32 -6.62
N SER A 189 18.27 4.27 -6.73
CA SER A 189 16.91 4.35 -7.27
C SER A 189 15.87 4.75 -6.22
N ASN A 190 16.23 4.97 -4.95
CA ASN A 190 15.31 5.44 -3.92
C ASN A 190 15.59 6.91 -3.60
N LEU A 191 14.80 7.84 -4.12
CA LEU A 191 15.04 9.28 -4.01
C LEU A 191 13.94 9.99 -3.22
N ARG A 192 14.28 11.15 -2.66
CA ARG A 192 13.26 12.04 -2.07
C ARG A 192 12.36 12.62 -3.14
N MET A 193 11.11 12.94 -2.78
CA MET A 193 10.18 13.65 -3.66
C MET A 193 10.72 15.00 -4.16
N SER A 194 11.59 15.66 -3.39
CA SER A 194 12.32 16.87 -3.85
C SER A 194 13.25 16.65 -5.06
N ARG A 195 13.50 15.40 -5.46
CA ARG A 195 14.22 15.01 -6.68
C ARG A 195 13.31 14.75 -7.86
N PHE A 196 11.99 14.70 -7.66
CA PHE A 196 11.04 14.56 -8.75
C PHE A 196 11.21 15.75 -9.72
N PRO A 197 11.52 15.51 -10.99
CA PRO A 197 11.94 16.56 -11.89
C PRO A 197 10.77 17.45 -12.31
N SER A 198 11.03 18.74 -12.48
CA SER A 198 10.12 19.66 -13.16
C SER A 198 10.22 19.58 -14.69
N ASP A 199 11.34 19.05 -15.21
CA ASP A 199 11.52 18.68 -16.61
C ASP A 199 11.23 17.20 -16.78
N TYR A 200 9.97 16.88 -17.12
CA TYR A 200 9.47 15.51 -17.20
C TYR A 200 10.12 14.66 -18.29
N SER A 201 10.82 15.27 -19.26
CA SER A 201 11.61 14.52 -20.26
C SER A 201 12.82 13.78 -19.66
N LYS A 202 13.17 14.09 -18.40
CA LYS A 202 14.25 13.45 -17.64
C LYS A 202 13.76 12.39 -16.67
N LEU A 203 12.45 12.10 -16.65
CA LEU A 203 11.94 11.01 -15.83
C LEU A 203 12.57 9.67 -16.26
N PRO A 204 12.71 8.71 -15.35
CA PRO A 204 12.95 7.31 -15.71
C PRO A 204 11.85 6.75 -16.62
N ASP A 205 12.10 5.59 -17.23
CA ASP A 205 11.09 4.83 -17.97
C ASP A 205 9.89 4.49 -17.06
N VAL A 206 10.17 4.08 -15.81
CA VAL A 206 9.15 3.88 -14.78
C VAL A 206 9.56 4.56 -13.48
N SER A 207 8.65 5.36 -12.94
CA SER A 207 8.81 6.01 -11.65
C SER A 207 7.70 5.60 -10.70
N PHE A 208 8.04 5.38 -9.44
CA PHE A 208 7.06 5.28 -8.36
C PHE A 208 7.05 6.57 -7.55
N VAL A 209 5.89 7.00 -7.08
CA VAL A 209 5.71 8.14 -6.18
C VAL A 209 4.90 7.68 -4.98
N THR A 210 5.44 7.90 -3.79
CA THR A 210 4.78 7.58 -2.52
C THR A 210 4.67 8.87 -1.70
N PRO A 211 3.47 9.45 -1.52
CA PRO A 211 3.27 10.57 -0.61
C PRO A 211 3.55 10.16 0.84
N ASN A 212 3.59 11.13 1.76
CA ASN A 212 3.72 10.83 3.19
C ASN A 212 2.36 10.39 3.77
N LEU A 213 2.34 9.87 5.01
CA LEU A 213 1.12 9.35 5.67
C LEU A 213 -0.07 10.31 5.73
N THR A 214 0.17 11.62 5.66
CA THR A 214 -0.94 12.59 5.58
C THR A 214 -1.46 12.71 4.15
N ASN A 215 -0.54 12.78 3.19
CA ASN A 215 -0.85 13.06 1.80
C ASN A 215 -1.20 11.81 0.98
N ASP A 216 -0.88 10.61 1.47
CA ASP A 216 -1.33 9.33 0.91
C ASP A 216 -2.74 8.95 1.41
N MET A 217 -3.33 9.80 2.27
CA MET A 217 -4.64 9.64 2.90
C MET A 217 -4.72 8.57 4.01
N HIS A 218 -3.61 7.98 4.46
CA HIS A 218 -3.61 7.03 5.58
C HIS A 218 -4.04 7.72 6.89
N ASP A 219 -3.27 8.72 7.31
CA ASP A 219 -3.52 9.53 8.52
C ASP A 219 -4.23 10.86 8.20
N GLY A 220 -4.21 11.25 6.93
CA GLY A 220 -4.85 12.46 6.42
C GLY A 220 -6.24 12.23 5.83
N THR A 221 -6.85 13.31 5.38
CA THR A 221 -8.14 13.27 4.70
C THR A 221 -7.97 13.03 3.20
N VAL A 222 -9.01 12.49 2.57
CA VAL A 222 -9.11 12.39 1.09
C VAL A 222 -8.85 13.74 0.41
N ARG A 223 -9.27 14.83 1.06
CA ARG A 223 -9.08 16.19 0.54
C ARG A 223 -7.63 16.63 0.57
N GLU A 224 -6.87 16.26 1.59
CA GLU A 224 -5.44 16.57 1.69
C GLU A 224 -4.65 15.84 0.60
N GLY A 225 -4.89 14.53 0.42
CA GLY A 225 -4.28 13.78 -0.67
C GLY A 225 -4.67 14.29 -2.06
N ASP A 226 -5.95 14.62 -2.30
CA ASP A 226 -6.40 15.20 -3.58
C ASP A 226 -5.71 16.53 -3.91
N ASP A 227 -5.60 17.43 -2.91
CA ASP A 227 -4.89 18.70 -3.08
C ASP A 227 -3.38 18.50 -3.26
N TRP A 228 -2.78 17.53 -2.59
CA TRP A 228 -1.36 17.18 -2.76
C TRP A 228 -1.08 16.64 -4.16
N LEU A 229 -1.88 15.70 -4.65
CA LEU A 229 -1.80 15.14 -6.00
C LEU A 229 -1.92 16.24 -7.05
N ARG A 230 -2.92 17.12 -6.91
CA ARG A 230 -3.10 18.25 -7.82
C ARG A 230 -1.88 19.18 -7.82
N LYS A 231 -1.33 19.48 -6.65
CA LYS A 231 -0.19 20.40 -6.51
C LYS A 231 1.09 19.82 -7.10
N ASN A 232 1.37 18.54 -6.86
CA ASN A 232 2.67 17.94 -7.16
C ASN A 232 2.70 17.22 -8.51
N LEU A 233 1.57 16.68 -8.99
CA LEU A 233 1.54 15.81 -10.15
C LEU A 233 0.74 16.33 -11.34
N ASP A 234 -0.09 17.38 -11.17
CA ASP A 234 -0.88 17.90 -12.31
C ASP A 234 0.01 18.37 -13.46
N GLY A 235 1.17 18.95 -13.17
CA GLY A 235 2.15 19.30 -14.19
C GLY A 235 2.53 18.10 -15.06
N TYR A 236 2.80 16.93 -14.45
CA TYR A 236 3.11 15.71 -15.17
C TYR A 236 1.88 15.16 -15.90
N VAL A 237 0.71 15.17 -15.28
CA VAL A 237 -0.55 14.74 -15.92
C VAL A 237 -0.83 15.52 -17.20
N GLN A 238 -0.69 16.83 -17.18
CA GLN A 238 -0.91 17.65 -18.37
C GLN A 238 0.17 17.38 -19.44
N TRP A 239 1.42 17.23 -19.02
CA TRP A 239 2.53 16.93 -19.94
C TRP A 239 2.36 15.57 -20.63
N ALA A 240 2.05 14.52 -19.87
CA ALA A 240 1.94 13.14 -20.35
C ALA A 240 0.92 12.97 -21.49
N ARG A 241 -0.17 13.76 -21.50
CA ARG A 241 -1.20 13.75 -22.56
C ARG A 241 -0.67 13.96 -23.97
N THR A 242 0.49 14.60 -24.10
CA THR A 242 1.11 14.92 -25.39
C THR A 242 2.47 14.25 -25.60
N HIS A 243 2.91 13.38 -24.67
CA HIS A 243 4.28 12.87 -24.62
C HIS A 243 4.39 11.33 -24.49
N ASN A 244 3.42 10.56 -25.01
CA ASN A 244 3.46 9.09 -25.00
C ASN A 244 3.82 8.50 -23.61
N SER A 245 3.21 9.08 -22.58
CA SER A 245 3.49 8.77 -21.18
C SER A 245 2.18 8.60 -20.43
N ALA A 246 2.23 7.97 -19.25
CA ALA A 246 1.05 7.72 -18.42
C ALA A 246 1.28 8.03 -16.95
N LEU A 247 0.21 8.45 -16.29
CA LEU A 247 0.07 8.39 -14.83
C LEU A 247 -0.83 7.19 -14.50
N VAL A 248 -0.40 6.38 -13.53
CA VAL A 248 -1.23 5.40 -12.83
C VAL A 248 -1.38 5.90 -11.40
N LEU A 249 -2.62 6.13 -10.97
CA LEU A 249 -2.94 6.44 -9.57
C LEU A 249 -3.70 5.24 -9.01
N THR A 250 -3.24 4.69 -7.90
CA THR A 250 -3.80 3.50 -7.27
C THR A 250 -3.71 3.58 -5.75
N TRP A 251 -4.37 2.62 -5.09
CA TRP A 251 -4.36 2.45 -3.64
C TRP A 251 -3.81 1.06 -3.32
N ASP A 252 -3.15 0.94 -2.18
CA ASP A 252 -2.58 -0.32 -1.71
C ASP A 252 -3.67 -1.33 -1.30
N GLU A 253 -4.68 -0.86 -0.57
CA GLU A 253 -5.82 -1.61 -0.05
C GLU A 253 -6.97 -0.68 0.38
N ALA A 254 -8.09 -1.28 0.81
CA ALA A 254 -9.16 -0.58 1.51
C ALA A 254 -9.17 -0.99 2.99
N ASP A 255 -9.60 -0.09 3.87
CA ASP A 255 -9.75 -0.40 5.30
C ASP A 255 -10.77 -1.52 5.51
N MET A 256 -10.32 -2.71 5.89
CA MET A 256 -11.25 -3.78 6.25
C MET A 256 -11.97 -3.44 7.58
N PRO A 257 -13.29 -3.67 7.69
CA PRO A 257 -14.03 -3.46 8.93
C PRO A 257 -13.63 -4.39 10.09
#